data_AF-A0A0E9M1F4-F1
#
_entry.id   AF-A0A0E9M1F4-F1
#
_cell.length_a   1.000
_cell.length_b   1.000
_cell.length_c   1.000
_cell.angle_alpha   90.00
_cell.angle_beta   90.00
_cell.angle_gamma   90.00
#
_symmetry.space_group_name_H-M   'P 1'
#
loop_
_entity.id
_entity.type
_entity.pdbx_description
1 polymer ?
#
loop_
_entity_poly.entity_id
_entity_poly.type
_entity_poly.pdbx_seq_one_letter_code
_entity_poly.pdbx_strand_id
1 'polypeptide(L)'
;MVDVNLASSVHNRSAYLGALIGHAANSYIFNCFSSGNISGDSFRDRYCGGLIGYSANSIISNSYSIVAITSGDNKASNAGGFIACASDDSQIINCAAFGDVDGVTAGGFCGLVFSSVIENCISTGRVVGHDEYNGGFIGHNEGAIINSFWDTQTSNQVKDIAINIDNIEQGLVGKTSAQMKNLATFTNAGFDFTNVWIHTANNYPVPALKMIPFVVISDATNIKSAEMTANGSVIAANATLLTKKGFVWSKHPNVSMDNNLGSSDQNNSVEDYAHVISGLEGDTKYYIKLMPLTEMVFLTVVKWLFQHLR
;
A
#
# COMPACT_ATOMS: atom_id res chain seq x y z
N MET A 1 -0.94 14.26 -8.61
CA MET A 1 -0.46 13.27 -7.62
C MET A 1 -0.39 13.99 -6.29
N VAL A 2 -1.16 13.56 -5.30
CA VAL A 2 -0.89 13.94 -3.91
C VAL A 2 -0.17 12.74 -3.32
N ASP A 3 1.16 12.78 -3.37
CA ASP A 3 2.02 11.87 -2.62
C ASP A 3 2.00 12.37 -1.18
N VAL A 4 0.93 12.05 -0.43
CA VAL A 4 0.96 12.29 1.01
C VAL A 4 1.57 11.07 1.65
N ASN A 5 2.89 11.06 1.66
CA ASN A 5 3.66 10.20 2.54
C ASN A 5 3.49 10.74 3.98
N LEU A 6 2.31 10.52 4.60
CA LEU A 6 2.13 10.76 6.04
C LEU A 6 2.88 9.68 6.81
N ALA A 7 4.21 9.81 6.86
CA ALA A 7 5.02 9.13 7.88
C ALA A 7 4.85 9.79 9.27
N SER A 8 3.84 10.64 9.46
CA SER A 8 3.46 11.20 10.74
C SER A 8 2.25 10.45 11.28
N SER A 9 2.34 10.00 12.53
CA SER A 9 1.17 9.55 13.30
C SER A 9 0.11 10.65 13.28
N VAL A 10 -0.98 10.44 12.54
CA VAL A 10 -2.07 11.42 12.44
C VAL A 10 -2.85 11.42 13.75
N HIS A 11 -2.50 12.33 14.66
CA HIS A 11 -3.28 12.63 15.86
C HIS A 11 -4.19 13.82 15.54
N ASN A 12 -5.35 13.57 14.92
CA ASN A 12 -6.30 14.63 14.58
C ASN A 12 -7.61 14.45 15.36
N ARG A 13 -8.17 15.55 15.86
CA ARG A 13 -9.44 15.59 16.60
C ARG A 13 -10.67 15.50 15.69
N SER A 14 -10.50 15.14 14.42
CA SER A 14 -11.58 15.03 13.43
C SER A 14 -12.34 13.70 13.58
N ALA A 15 -13.64 13.73 13.32
CA ALA A 15 -14.45 12.52 13.20
C ALA A 15 -13.99 11.60 12.05
N TYR A 16 -13.29 12.16 11.06
CA TYR A 16 -12.80 11.43 9.88
C TYR A 16 -11.27 11.49 9.79
N LEU A 17 -10.65 10.33 9.92
CA LEU A 17 -9.21 10.11 9.94
C LEU A 17 -8.84 9.22 8.74
N GLY A 18 -8.28 9.80 7.69
CA GLY A 18 -7.64 9.06 6.62
C GLY A 18 -6.19 9.48 6.47
N ALA A 19 -5.29 8.53 6.16
CA ALA A 19 -3.88 8.86 5.99
C ALA A 19 -3.62 9.71 4.74
N LEU A 20 -4.54 9.72 3.76
CA LEU A 20 -4.48 10.65 2.64
C LEU A 20 -5.60 11.69 2.73
N ILE A 21 -6.83 11.27 3.00
CA ILE A 21 -8.01 12.14 2.99
C ILE A 21 -8.89 11.87 4.21
N GLY A 22 -9.20 12.90 5.00
CA GLY A 22 -10.20 12.78 6.07
C GLY A 22 -11.60 12.50 5.50
N HIS A 23 -12.11 13.43 4.69
CA HIS A 23 -13.46 13.38 4.12
C HIS A 23 -13.41 13.71 2.61
N ALA A 24 -13.83 12.76 1.77
CA ALA A 24 -13.96 12.91 0.34
C ALA A 24 -15.45 13.02 -0.03
N ALA A 25 -15.83 14.10 -0.71
CA ALA A 25 -17.19 14.29 -1.21
C ALA A 25 -17.15 14.75 -2.66
N ASN A 26 -17.95 14.14 -3.54
CA ASN A 26 -18.00 14.50 -4.97
C ASN A 26 -16.61 14.50 -5.63
N SER A 27 -15.78 13.51 -5.30
CA SER A 27 -14.35 13.50 -5.61
C SER A 27 -13.95 12.34 -6.52
N TYR A 28 -12.89 12.54 -7.30
CA TYR A 28 -12.24 11.50 -8.11
C TYR A 28 -10.83 11.27 -7.58
N ILE A 29 -10.59 10.11 -6.99
CA ILE A 29 -9.34 9.74 -6.34
C ILE A 29 -8.79 8.51 -7.06
N PHE A 30 -7.61 8.60 -7.64
CA PHE A 30 -7.07 7.50 -8.42
C PHE A 30 -5.55 7.47 -8.41
N ASN A 31 -4.99 6.26 -8.53
CA ASN A 31 -3.54 6.02 -8.52
C ASN A 31 -2.86 6.57 -7.26
N CYS A 32 -3.48 6.33 -6.09
CA CYS A 32 -3.01 6.78 -4.79
C CYS A 32 -2.44 5.63 -3.97
N PHE A 33 -1.51 5.98 -3.08
CA PHE A 33 -0.95 5.08 -2.09
C PHE A 33 -0.86 5.77 -0.73
N SER A 34 -1.10 5.03 0.35
CA SER A 34 -0.80 5.50 1.70
C SER A 34 -0.03 4.46 2.51
N SER A 35 0.87 4.97 3.36
CA SER A 35 1.64 4.22 4.34
C SER A 35 1.78 5.03 5.63
N GLY A 36 2.25 4.38 6.69
CA GLY A 36 2.33 4.98 8.03
C GLY A 36 1.37 4.30 9.00
N ASN A 37 1.08 4.98 10.11
CA ASN A 37 0.21 4.46 11.18
C ASN A 37 -0.84 5.51 11.56
N ILE A 38 -2.07 5.06 11.81
CA ILE A 38 -3.15 5.85 12.40
C ILE A 38 -3.39 5.34 13.82
N SER A 39 -3.32 6.23 14.81
CA SER A 39 -3.63 5.93 16.21
C SER A 39 -4.84 6.76 16.66
N GLY A 40 -5.96 6.10 16.96
CA GLY A 40 -7.17 6.76 17.44
C GLY A 40 -7.03 7.23 18.89
N ASP A 41 -6.96 8.53 19.13
CA ASP A 41 -6.70 9.14 20.45
C ASP A 41 -7.96 9.51 21.26
N SER A 42 -9.01 8.67 21.23
CA SER A 42 -10.24 8.73 22.07
C SER A 42 -11.26 9.85 21.80
N PHE A 43 -12.40 9.53 21.14
CA PHE A 43 -13.70 10.25 21.16
C PHE A 43 -14.76 9.35 20.49
N ARG A 44 -16.06 9.64 20.72
CA ARG A 44 -17.18 8.86 20.17
C ARG A 44 -17.30 9.02 18.64
N ASP A 45 -17.60 7.92 17.97
CA ASP A 45 -17.89 7.75 16.53
C ASP A 45 -16.82 8.30 15.57
N ARG A 46 -15.64 7.66 15.56
CA ARG A 46 -14.54 8.00 14.65
C ARG A 46 -14.47 7.05 13.46
N TYR A 47 -14.21 7.61 12.28
CA TYR A 47 -13.96 6.90 11.03
C TYR A 47 -12.47 6.89 10.73
N CYS A 48 -11.79 5.76 10.91
CA CYS A 48 -10.37 5.57 10.64
C CYS A 48 -10.15 4.72 9.39
N GLY A 49 -9.69 5.32 8.30
CA GLY A 49 -9.41 4.63 7.04
C GLY A 49 -7.96 4.71 6.62
N GLY A 50 -7.39 3.61 6.12
CA GLY A 50 -5.99 3.59 5.70
C GLY A 50 -5.66 4.60 4.61
N LEU A 51 -6.58 4.86 3.69
CA LEU A 51 -6.49 5.93 2.69
C LEU A 51 -7.46 7.08 3.02
N ILE A 52 -8.74 6.76 3.24
CA ILE A 52 -9.82 7.76 3.39
C ILE A 52 -10.66 7.48 4.64
N GLY A 53 -10.87 8.49 5.50
CA GLY A 53 -11.77 8.36 6.64
C GLY A 53 -13.23 8.13 6.20
N TYR A 54 -13.78 9.07 5.44
CA TYR A 54 -15.16 9.02 4.94
C TYR A 54 -15.24 9.42 3.46
N SER A 55 -15.99 8.66 2.67
CA SER A 55 -16.25 8.91 1.26
C SER A 55 -17.75 9.03 1.00
N ALA A 56 -18.19 10.08 0.31
CA ALA A 56 -19.55 10.27 -0.20
C ALA A 56 -19.54 10.66 -1.67
N ASN A 57 -20.38 10.01 -2.49
CA ASN A 57 -20.53 10.28 -3.93
C ASN A 57 -19.20 10.47 -4.65
N SER A 58 -18.24 9.58 -4.41
CA SER A 58 -16.88 9.70 -4.91
C SER A 58 -16.43 8.44 -5.63
N ILE A 59 -15.53 8.59 -6.60
CA ILE A 59 -14.91 7.48 -7.32
C ILE A 59 -13.48 7.33 -6.84
N ILE A 60 -13.15 6.15 -6.33
CA ILE A 60 -11.84 5.78 -5.83
C ILE A 60 -11.34 4.59 -6.65
N SER A 61 -10.17 4.72 -7.30
CA SER A 61 -9.68 3.64 -8.14
C SER A 61 -8.17 3.44 -8.17
N ASN A 62 -7.74 2.21 -8.50
CA ASN A 62 -6.33 1.86 -8.76
C ASN A 62 -5.38 2.31 -7.63
N SER A 63 -5.80 2.13 -6.39
CA SER A 63 -5.15 2.72 -5.22
C SER A 63 -5.01 1.70 -4.11
N TYR A 64 -3.98 1.80 -3.27
CA TYR A 64 -3.81 0.87 -2.16
C TYR A 64 -3.29 1.51 -0.88
N SER A 65 -3.50 0.84 0.24
CA SER A 65 -3.00 1.27 1.55
C SER A 65 -2.29 0.14 2.27
N ILE A 66 -1.18 0.47 2.94
CA ILE A 66 -0.47 -0.41 3.88
C ILE A 66 -0.54 0.14 5.32
N VAL A 67 -1.39 1.14 5.57
CA VAL A 67 -1.47 1.84 6.85
C VAL A 67 -2.00 0.94 7.94
N ALA A 68 -1.26 0.80 9.04
CA ALA A 68 -1.77 0.13 10.23
C ALA A 68 -2.64 1.09 11.04
N ILE A 69 -3.80 0.62 11.48
CA ILE A 69 -4.77 1.37 12.28
C ILE A 69 -4.84 0.75 13.66
N THR A 70 -4.67 1.57 14.69
CA THR A 70 -4.85 1.16 16.09
C THR A 70 -5.95 2.00 16.72
N SER A 71 -7.05 1.36 17.12
CA SER A 71 -8.04 1.99 17.98
C SER A 71 -7.48 2.12 19.39
N GLY A 72 -7.40 3.34 19.94
CA GLY A 72 -7.00 3.52 21.34
C GLY A 72 -8.04 2.93 22.30
N ASP A 73 -7.78 3.01 23.60
CA ASP A 73 -8.56 2.39 24.69
C ASP A 73 -10.07 2.71 24.74
N ASN A 74 -10.56 3.61 23.89
CA ASN A 74 -11.95 4.05 23.83
C ASN A 74 -12.65 3.52 22.57
N LYS A 75 -13.49 2.51 22.80
CA LYS A 75 -14.18 1.59 21.88
C LYS A 75 -15.20 2.21 20.90
N ALA A 76 -14.98 3.40 20.33
CA ALA A 76 -15.96 4.04 19.45
C ALA A 76 -15.39 4.40 18.06
N SER A 77 -14.71 3.45 17.40
CA SER A 77 -14.15 3.67 16.06
C SER A 77 -14.63 2.64 15.04
N ASN A 78 -15.11 3.13 13.89
CA ASN A 78 -15.27 2.37 12.66
C ASN A 78 -13.94 2.43 11.90
N ALA A 79 -13.36 1.27 11.61
CA ALA A 79 -12.04 1.17 11.02
C ALA A 79 -12.06 0.33 9.74
N GLY A 80 -11.39 0.82 8.71
CA GLY A 80 -11.20 0.09 7.46
C GLY A 80 -9.79 0.22 6.94
N GLY A 81 -9.18 -0.90 6.55
CA GLY A 81 -7.79 -0.91 6.07
C GLY A 81 -7.54 -0.03 4.85
N PHE A 82 -8.59 0.31 4.09
CA PHE A 82 -8.54 1.26 2.98
C PHE A 82 -9.45 2.48 3.21
N ILE A 83 -10.74 2.26 3.51
CA ILE A 83 -11.70 3.35 3.74
C ILE A 83 -12.48 3.05 5.03
N ALA A 84 -12.70 4.02 5.92
CA ALA A 84 -13.50 3.72 7.11
C ALA A 84 -15.00 3.64 6.79
N CYS A 85 -15.52 4.59 6.00
CA CYS A 85 -16.91 4.59 5.54
C CYS A 85 -17.03 5.02 4.08
N ALA A 86 -17.75 4.23 3.29
CA ALA A 86 -18.18 4.56 1.93
C ALA A 86 -19.71 4.74 1.90
N SER A 87 -20.16 5.88 1.39
CA SER A 87 -21.56 6.33 1.41
C SER A 87 -21.96 6.97 0.07
N ASP A 88 -23.26 7.17 -0.11
CA ASP A 88 -23.86 8.04 -1.12
C ASP A 88 -23.39 7.72 -2.55
N ASP A 89 -23.55 6.49 -3.00
CA ASP A 89 -23.17 6.02 -4.35
C ASP A 89 -21.67 6.14 -4.65
N SER A 90 -20.82 6.02 -3.61
CA SER A 90 -19.37 5.91 -3.82
C SER A 90 -19.02 4.63 -4.57
N GLN A 91 -18.01 4.72 -5.45
CA GLN A 91 -17.50 3.60 -6.23
C GLN A 91 -16.03 3.37 -5.90
N ILE A 92 -15.70 2.20 -5.38
CA ILE A 92 -14.34 1.81 -4.98
C ILE A 92 -13.90 0.65 -5.86
N ILE A 93 -12.95 0.88 -6.76
CA ILE A 93 -12.68 -0.03 -7.87
C ILE A 93 -11.18 -0.31 -7.97
N ASN A 94 -10.78 -1.58 -8.06
CA ASN A 94 -9.38 -1.97 -8.24
C ASN A 94 -8.45 -1.44 -7.12
N CYS A 95 -8.86 -1.62 -5.87
CA CYS A 95 -8.15 -1.10 -4.72
C CYS A 95 -7.69 -2.21 -3.77
N ALA A 96 -6.67 -1.94 -2.95
CA ALA A 96 -6.15 -2.94 -2.01
C ALA A 96 -5.81 -2.39 -0.62
N ALA A 97 -6.00 -3.23 0.40
CA ALA A 97 -5.66 -2.96 1.80
C ALA A 97 -4.76 -4.06 2.38
N PHE A 98 -3.62 -3.67 2.94
CA PHE A 98 -2.65 -4.61 3.53
C PHE A 98 -2.32 -4.33 4.99
N GLY A 99 -2.65 -3.14 5.50
CA GLY A 99 -2.35 -2.76 6.87
C GLY A 99 -3.29 -3.43 7.88
N ASP A 100 -2.75 -3.76 9.06
CA ASP A 100 -3.53 -4.28 10.17
C ASP A 100 -4.57 -3.25 10.63
N VAL A 101 -5.76 -3.72 10.99
CA VAL A 101 -6.88 -2.90 11.46
C VAL A 101 -7.27 -3.36 12.85
N ASP A 102 -7.10 -2.48 13.83
CA ASP A 102 -7.65 -2.61 15.17
C ASP A 102 -8.76 -1.55 15.33
N GLY A 103 -10.00 -2.00 15.52
CA GLY A 103 -11.21 -1.17 15.57
C GLY A 103 -12.35 -1.79 16.37
N VAL A 104 -13.50 -1.12 16.43
CA VAL A 104 -14.69 -1.65 17.13
C VAL A 104 -15.65 -2.28 16.15
N THR A 105 -16.01 -1.52 15.11
CA THR A 105 -16.49 -2.08 13.85
C THR A 105 -15.32 -2.03 12.89
N ALA A 106 -14.81 -3.19 12.48
CA ALA A 106 -13.59 -3.27 11.70
C ALA A 106 -13.78 -4.14 10.46
N GLY A 107 -13.32 -3.64 9.32
CA GLY A 107 -13.16 -4.44 8.12
C GLY A 107 -11.73 -4.35 7.60
N GLY A 108 -11.20 -5.47 7.11
CA GLY A 108 -9.86 -5.49 6.52
C GLY A 108 -9.72 -4.55 5.32
N PHE A 109 -10.82 -4.25 4.62
CA PHE A 109 -10.90 -3.27 3.54
C PHE A 109 -11.70 -2.03 3.92
N CYS A 110 -12.97 -2.19 4.31
CA CYS A 110 -13.86 -1.08 4.68
C CYS A 110 -14.53 -1.30 6.03
N GLY A 111 -14.64 -0.27 6.86
CA GLY A 111 -15.38 -0.37 8.11
C GLY A 111 -16.89 -0.49 7.85
N LEU A 112 -17.44 0.49 7.13
CA LEU A 112 -18.86 0.65 6.82
C LEU A 112 -19.06 0.91 5.33
N VAL A 113 -20.11 0.34 4.76
CA VAL A 113 -20.51 0.56 3.35
C VAL A 113 -22.02 0.80 3.31
N PHE A 114 -22.44 1.96 2.78
CA PHE A 114 -23.84 2.34 2.62
C PHE A 114 -24.10 2.75 1.17
N SER A 115 -25.06 2.11 0.52
CA SER A 115 -25.49 2.46 -0.86
C SER A 115 -24.32 2.74 -1.80
N SER A 116 -23.29 1.90 -1.78
CA SER A 116 -22.03 2.11 -2.49
C SER A 116 -21.55 0.79 -3.12
N VAL A 117 -20.61 0.89 -4.07
CA VAL A 117 -20.08 -0.27 -4.80
C VAL A 117 -18.60 -0.47 -4.47
N ILE A 118 -18.22 -1.69 -4.13
CA ILE A 118 -16.83 -2.12 -4.03
C ILE A 118 -16.59 -3.23 -5.07
N GLU A 119 -15.67 -2.99 -5.99
CA GLU A 119 -15.43 -3.88 -7.13
C GLU A 119 -13.93 -4.18 -7.30
N ASN A 120 -13.59 -5.45 -7.56
CA ASN A 120 -12.23 -5.89 -7.85
C ASN A 120 -11.23 -5.48 -6.76
N CYS A 121 -11.61 -5.58 -5.49
CA CYS A 121 -10.80 -5.10 -4.37
C CYS A 121 -10.21 -6.24 -3.54
N ILE A 122 -9.09 -5.97 -2.84
CA ILE A 122 -8.33 -6.96 -2.08
C ILE A 122 -8.08 -6.50 -0.63
N SER A 123 -8.24 -7.40 0.36
CA SER A 123 -7.72 -7.19 1.72
C SER A 123 -6.85 -8.34 2.22
N THR A 124 -5.87 -8.01 3.05
CA THR A 124 -5.00 -9.01 3.71
C THR A 124 -4.62 -8.66 5.14
N GLY A 125 -4.80 -7.42 5.59
CA GLY A 125 -4.39 -7.01 6.94
C GLY A 125 -5.12 -7.76 8.04
N ARG A 126 -4.46 -8.00 9.17
CA ARG A 126 -5.10 -8.62 10.33
C ARG A 126 -6.19 -7.68 10.85
N VAL A 127 -7.37 -8.21 11.08
CA VAL A 127 -8.45 -7.47 11.73
C VAL A 127 -8.52 -7.93 13.18
N VAL A 128 -8.43 -6.97 14.08
CA VAL A 128 -8.73 -7.12 15.50
C VAL A 128 -9.90 -6.21 15.76
N GLY A 129 -10.93 -6.71 16.43
CA GLY A 129 -11.86 -5.75 16.98
C GLY A 129 -12.50 -6.15 18.28
N HIS A 130 -13.10 -5.13 18.86
CA HIS A 130 -13.51 -5.11 20.26
C HIS A 130 -15.01 -5.34 20.45
N ASP A 131 -15.72 -5.69 19.37
CA ASP A 131 -17.12 -6.08 19.35
C ASP A 131 -17.38 -7.19 18.30
N GLU A 132 -18.64 -7.58 18.09
CA GLU A 132 -19.04 -8.62 17.13
C GLU A 132 -18.96 -8.18 15.65
N TYR A 133 -18.60 -6.91 15.39
CA TYR A 133 -18.65 -6.27 14.07
C TYR A 133 -17.31 -6.28 13.32
N ASN A 134 -16.62 -7.42 13.31
CA ASN A 134 -15.33 -7.60 12.61
C ASN A 134 -15.47 -8.55 11.42
N GLY A 135 -15.20 -8.05 10.22
CA GLY A 135 -15.14 -8.86 9.00
C GLY A 135 -13.75 -8.83 8.39
N GLY A 136 -13.34 -9.94 7.77
CA GLY A 136 -12.06 -10.03 7.08
C GLY A 136 -11.95 -9.04 5.91
N PHE A 137 -13.08 -8.63 5.34
CA PHE A 137 -13.17 -7.59 4.31
C PHE A 137 -13.97 -6.37 4.79
N ILE A 138 -15.20 -6.54 5.28
CA ILE A 138 -16.09 -5.42 5.65
C ILE A 138 -16.64 -5.58 7.07
N GLY A 139 -16.71 -4.50 7.85
CA GLY A 139 -17.39 -4.52 9.14
C GLY A 139 -18.92 -4.59 8.99
N HIS A 140 -19.51 -3.56 8.35
CA HIS A 140 -20.95 -3.46 8.06
C HIS A 140 -21.16 -3.16 6.58
N ASN A 141 -22.01 -3.94 5.92
CA ASN A 141 -22.39 -3.72 4.52
C ASN A 141 -23.90 -3.53 4.33
N GLU A 142 -24.24 -2.45 3.61
CA GLU A 142 -25.53 -2.14 2.97
C GLU A 142 -25.30 -1.77 1.48
N GLY A 143 -24.16 -2.18 0.91
CA GLY A 143 -23.76 -1.91 -0.47
C GLY A 143 -23.59 -3.16 -1.32
N ALA A 144 -23.12 -2.98 -2.55
CA ALA A 144 -22.84 -4.07 -3.48
C ALA A 144 -21.33 -4.38 -3.52
N ILE A 145 -20.98 -5.65 -3.33
CA ILE A 145 -19.59 -6.12 -3.41
C ILE A 145 -19.47 -7.07 -4.59
N ILE A 146 -18.52 -6.78 -5.48
CA ILE A 146 -18.35 -7.46 -6.76
C ILE A 146 -16.89 -7.90 -6.90
N ASN A 147 -16.68 -9.18 -7.23
CA ASN A 147 -15.40 -9.77 -7.61
C ASN A 147 -14.21 -9.37 -6.71
N SER A 148 -14.39 -9.42 -5.39
CA SER A 148 -13.40 -8.95 -4.41
C SER A 148 -12.91 -10.11 -3.54
N PHE A 149 -11.67 -10.04 -3.06
CA PHE A 149 -11.04 -11.13 -2.33
C PHE A 149 -10.43 -10.68 -1.00
N TRP A 150 -10.45 -11.57 -0.03
CA TRP A 150 -9.77 -11.38 1.25
C TRP A 150 -8.97 -12.61 1.64
N ASP A 151 -7.87 -12.39 2.35
CA ASP A 151 -7.04 -13.46 2.88
C ASP A 151 -7.61 -13.98 4.21
N THR A 152 -8.14 -15.21 4.18
CA THR A 152 -8.78 -15.84 5.34
C THR A 152 -7.82 -16.22 6.46
N GLN A 153 -6.52 -16.24 6.17
CA GLN A 153 -5.51 -16.64 7.15
C GLN A 153 -4.86 -15.43 7.81
N THR A 154 -4.51 -14.39 7.04
CA THR A 154 -3.87 -13.20 7.60
C THR A 154 -4.85 -12.24 8.26
N SER A 155 -6.09 -12.17 7.76
CA SER A 155 -7.14 -11.36 8.41
C SER A 155 -7.47 -11.82 9.83
N ASN A 156 -7.23 -13.10 10.15
CA ASN A 156 -7.61 -13.74 11.40
C ASN A 156 -9.13 -13.64 11.70
N GLN A 157 -9.96 -13.58 10.65
CA GLN A 157 -11.42 -13.54 10.76
C GLN A 157 -12.05 -14.78 10.11
N VAL A 158 -13.19 -15.20 10.66
CA VAL A 158 -13.98 -16.33 10.10
C VAL A 158 -15.01 -15.83 9.09
N LYS A 159 -15.52 -14.60 9.28
CA LYS A 159 -16.49 -13.96 8.40
C LYS A 159 -15.79 -13.01 7.44
N ASP A 160 -16.29 -12.95 6.22
CA ASP A 160 -15.95 -11.93 5.21
C ASP A 160 -16.52 -10.56 5.59
N ILE A 161 -17.82 -10.52 5.90
CA ILE A 161 -18.57 -9.36 6.36
C ILE A 161 -19.16 -9.66 7.76
N ALA A 162 -19.01 -8.74 8.71
CA ALA A 162 -19.52 -8.98 10.06
C ALA A 162 -21.05 -8.84 10.14
N ILE A 163 -21.59 -7.74 9.60
CA ILE A 163 -23.01 -7.49 9.37
C ILE A 163 -23.23 -7.23 7.88
N ASN A 164 -24.08 -8.04 7.25
CA ASN A 164 -24.51 -7.80 5.88
C ASN A 164 -26.03 -7.66 5.83
N ILE A 165 -26.49 -6.45 5.53
CA ILE A 165 -27.91 -6.14 5.34
C ILE A 165 -28.19 -6.27 3.84
N ASP A 166 -29.36 -6.81 3.50
CA ASP A 166 -29.85 -7.03 2.13
C ASP A 166 -29.18 -8.16 1.31
N ASN A 167 -28.19 -8.89 1.86
CA ASN A 167 -27.57 -10.09 1.24
C ASN A 167 -27.14 -9.88 -0.24
N ILE A 168 -26.77 -8.67 -0.64
CA ILE A 168 -26.39 -8.33 -2.03
C ILE A 168 -24.92 -8.69 -2.31
N GLU A 169 -24.48 -9.87 -1.85
CA GLU A 169 -23.13 -10.35 -2.15
C GLU A 169 -23.10 -11.11 -3.48
N GLN A 170 -22.58 -10.45 -4.53
CA GLN A 170 -22.26 -11.07 -5.81
C GLN A 170 -20.75 -11.07 -6.04
N GLY A 171 -20.01 -11.81 -5.21
CA GLY A 171 -18.62 -12.19 -5.52
C GLY A 171 -17.53 -11.71 -4.58
N LEU A 172 -17.83 -11.49 -3.29
CA LEU A 172 -16.80 -11.48 -2.25
C LEU A 172 -16.39 -12.93 -1.92
N VAL A 173 -15.11 -13.27 -2.06
CA VAL A 173 -14.65 -14.65 -1.85
C VAL A 173 -13.41 -14.69 -0.97
N GLY A 174 -13.49 -15.45 0.13
CA GLY A 174 -12.33 -15.76 0.96
C GLY A 174 -11.35 -16.70 0.25
N LYS A 175 -10.07 -16.37 0.31
CA LYS A 175 -8.97 -17.14 -0.27
C LYS A 175 -7.89 -17.37 0.78
N THR A 176 -7.19 -18.50 0.70
CA THR A 176 -6.00 -18.72 1.54
C THR A 176 -4.86 -17.80 1.12
N SER A 177 -3.86 -17.57 1.95
CA SER A 177 -2.67 -16.78 1.59
C SER A 177 -1.94 -17.34 0.37
N ALA A 178 -1.92 -18.66 0.22
CA ALA A 178 -1.34 -19.30 -0.96
C ALA A 178 -2.13 -18.97 -2.23
N GLN A 179 -3.46 -18.96 -2.16
CA GLN A 179 -4.32 -18.54 -3.27
C GLN A 179 -4.21 -17.05 -3.55
N MET A 180 -4.18 -16.20 -2.51
CA MET A 180 -4.02 -14.75 -2.63
C MET A 180 -2.65 -14.31 -3.16
N LYS A 181 -1.64 -15.19 -3.11
CA LYS A 181 -0.32 -14.98 -3.72
C LYS A 181 -0.18 -15.67 -5.09
N ASN A 182 -1.19 -16.39 -5.55
CA ASN A 182 -1.17 -17.09 -6.82
C ASN A 182 -1.85 -16.23 -7.90
N LEU A 183 -1.09 -15.81 -8.92
CA LEU A 183 -1.59 -15.04 -10.06
C LEU A 183 -2.84 -15.65 -10.70
N ALA A 184 -2.88 -16.97 -10.86
CA ALA A 184 -3.99 -17.67 -11.49
C ALA A 184 -5.32 -17.46 -10.76
N THR A 185 -5.30 -17.25 -9.45
CA THR A 185 -6.50 -16.93 -8.66
C THR A 185 -7.20 -15.69 -9.19
N PHE A 186 -6.43 -14.66 -9.56
CA PHE A 186 -6.93 -13.35 -9.97
C PHE A 186 -7.19 -13.29 -11.48
N THR A 187 -6.32 -13.87 -12.32
CA THR A 187 -6.54 -13.90 -13.77
C THR A 187 -7.78 -14.72 -14.13
N ASN A 188 -8.04 -15.83 -13.43
CA ASN A 188 -9.25 -16.64 -13.64
C ASN A 188 -10.52 -15.90 -13.19
N ALA A 189 -10.37 -14.95 -12.27
CA ALA A 189 -11.43 -14.06 -11.81
C ALA A 189 -11.55 -12.78 -12.66
N GLY A 190 -10.77 -12.64 -13.73
CA GLY A 190 -10.86 -11.50 -14.65
C GLY A 190 -10.15 -10.23 -14.19
N PHE A 191 -9.30 -10.27 -13.16
CA PHE A 191 -8.47 -9.12 -12.79
C PHE A 191 -7.51 -8.77 -13.95
N ASP A 192 -7.46 -7.49 -14.31
CA ASP A 192 -6.62 -7.00 -15.41
C ASP A 192 -5.16 -6.80 -14.97
N PHE A 193 -4.30 -7.79 -15.22
CA PHE A 193 -2.84 -7.67 -15.04
C PHE A 193 -2.11 -7.08 -16.25
N THR A 194 -2.82 -6.75 -17.32
CA THR A 194 -2.24 -6.03 -18.47
C THR A 194 -2.08 -4.56 -18.12
N ASN A 195 -3.11 -3.99 -17.49
CA ASN A 195 -3.10 -2.57 -17.15
C ASN A 195 -3.18 -2.35 -15.65
N VAL A 196 -4.12 -2.95 -14.94
CA VAL A 196 -4.49 -2.50 -13.59
C VAL A 196 -3.61 -3.07 -12.48
N TRP A 197 -3.33 -4.36 -12.48
CA TRP A 197 -2.69 -5.04 -11.36
C TRP A 197 -1.26 -5.48 -11.68
N ILE A 198 -0.41 -5.46 -10.68
CA ILE A 198 0.95 -6.01 -10.71
C ILE A 198 1.02 -7.17 -9.75
N HIS A 199 1.59 -8.29 -10.22
CA HIS A 199 1.90 -9.46 -9.41
C HIS A 199 3.37 -9.80 -9.56
N THR A 200 4.03 -10.06 -8.44
CA THR A 200 5.39 -10.62 -8.42
C THR A 200 5.34 -11.96 -7.69
N ALA A 201 6.24 -12.88 -8.07
CA ALA A 201 6.23 -14.24 -7.54
C ALA A 201 6.16 -14.25 -5.99
N ASN A 202 5.20 -15.01 -5.45
CA ASN A 202 4.94 -15.16 -4.01
C ASN A 202 4.47 -13.88 -3.26
N ASN A 203 4.10 -12.82 -3.95
CA ASN A 203 3.52 -11.61 -3.35
C ASN A 203 2.02 -11.47 -3.65
N TYR A 204 1.34 -10.64 -2.88
CA TYR A 204 -0.04 -10.25 -3.15
C TYR A 204 -0.09 -9.28 -4.36
N PRO A 205 -1.15 -9.32 -5.19
CA PRO A 205 -1.34 -8.31 -6.22
C PRO A 205 -1.48 -6.91 -5.62
N VAL A 206 -0.89 -5.93 -6.29
CA VAL A 206 -1.07 -4.50 -5.98
C VAL A 206 -1.55 -3.77 -7.23
N PRO A 207 -2.41 -2.74 -7.13
CA PRO A 207 -2.73 -1.91 -8.27
C PRO A 207 -1.46 -1.24 -8.80
N ALA A 208 -1.22 -1.35 -10.10
CA ALA A 208 -0.24 -0.58 -10.84
C ALA A 208 -0.56 0.90 -10.64
N LEU A 209 0.29 1.60 -9.89
CA LEU A 209 0.29 3.05 -9.88
C LEU A 209 0.86 3.49 -11.23
N LYS A 210 0.03 3.50 -12.28
CA LYS A 210 0.35 3.69 -13.72
C LYS A 210 1.12 4.98 -14.07
N MET A 211 1.61 5.73 -13.08
CA MET A 211 2.41 6.94 -13.27
C MET A 211 3.76 6.95 -12.54
N ILE A 212 4.21 5.87 -11.87
CA ILE A 212 5.58 5.80 -11.30
C ILE A 212 6.34 4.53 -11.70
N PRO A 213 7.65 4.62 -12.04
CA PRO A 213 8.54 3.50 -11.96
C PRO A 213 8.81 3.13 -10.50
N PHE A 214 8.59 1.86 -10.13
CA PHE A 214 9.02 1.33 -8.85
C PHE A 214 10.32 0.54 -9.02
N VAL A 215 11.06 0.37 -7.94
CA VAL A 215 12.43 -0.15 -8.01
C VAL A 215 12.62 -1.27 -7.00
N VAL A 216 13.29 -2.33 -7.41
CA VAL A 216 13.72 -3.44 -6.56
C VAL A 216 15.24 -3.37 -6.41
N ILE A 217 15.75 -3.26 -5.18
CA ILE A 217 17.18 -3.37 -4.91
C ILE A 217 17.49 -4.82 -4.51
N SER A 218 18.57 -5.37 -5.07
CA SER A 218 19.10 -6.68 -4.69
C SER A 218 20.41 -6.53 -3.92
N ASP A 219 20.84 -7.61 -3.28
CA ASP A 219 22.06 -7.61 -2.47
C ASP A 219 23.26 -7.17 -3.31
N ALA A 220 24.12 -6.34 -2.71
CA ALA A 220 25.36 -5.95 -3.34
C ALA A 220 26.30 -7.14 -3.47
N THR A 221 27.06 -7.16 -4.55
CA THR A 221 28.00 -8.22 -4.90
C THR A 221 29.41 -7.65 -5.03
N ASN A 222 30.42 -8.52 -5.16
CA ASN A 222 31.82 -8.14 -5.35
C ASN A 222 32.35 -7.12 -4.32
N ILE A 223 31.99 -7.29 -3.05
CA ILE A 223 32.38 -6.37 -1.97
C ILE A 223 33.86 -6.58 -1.65
N LYS A 224 34.66 -5.53 -1.79
CA LYS A 224 36.10 -5.47 -1.49
C LYS A 224 36.38 -4.29 -0.54
N SER A 225 37.64 -4.12 -0.15
CA SER A 225 38.06 -3.08 0.80
C SER A 225 37.85 -1.63 0.33
N ALA A 226 37.73 -1.39 -0.99
CA ALA A 226 37.58 -0.06 -1.56
C ALA A 226 36.53 0.05 -2.66
N GLU A 227 35.83 -1.05 -2.96
CA GLU A 227 34.79 -1.07 -4.00
C GLU A 227 33.73 -2.14 -3.74
N MET A 228 32.54 -1.95 -4.31
CA MET A 228 31.45 -2.92 -4.32
C MET A 228 30.60 -2.76 -5.57
N THR A 229 29.82 -3.78 -5.93
CA THR A 229 28.80 -3.67 -6.98
C THR A 229 27.41 -3.55 -6.37
N ALA A 230 26.74 -2.43 -6.59
CA ALA A 230 25.33 -2.24 -6.25
C ALA A 230 24.44 -2.80 -7.37
N ASN A 231 23.41 -3.56 -6.99
CA ASN A 231 22.51 -4.24 -7.94
C ASN A 231 21.05 -3.85 -7.68
N GLY A 232 20.26 -3.75 -8.73
CA GLY A 232 18.81 -3.54 -8.63
C GLY A 232 18.13 -3.42 -9.99
N SER A 233 16.81 -3.47 -9.99
CA SER A 233 15.98 -3.46 -11.20
C SER A 233 14.97 -2.32 -11.09
N VAL A 234 14.75 -1.59 -12.18
CA VAL A 234 13.69 -0.59 -12.27
C VAL A 234 12.52 -1.20 -13.01
N ILE A 235 11.39 -1.35 -12.32
CA ILE A 235 10.15 -1.84 -12.90
C ILE A 235 9.25 -0.62 -13.17
N ALA A 236 9.20 -0.20 -14.43
CA ALA A 236 8.35 0.92 -14.83
C ALA A 236 7.01 0.45 -15.39
N ALA A 237 5.91 0.87 -14.75
CA ALA A 237 4.56 0.71 -15.32
C ALA A 237 4.39 1.52 -16.62
N ASN A 238 5.22 2.55 -16.83
CA ASN A 238 5.34 3.29 -18.09
C ASN A 238 6.80 3.65 -18.37
N ALA A 239 7.50 2.82 -19.14
CA ALA A 239 8.91 3.01 -19.49
C ALA A 239 9.19 4.34 -20.20
N THR A 240 8.18 5.05 -20.72
CA THR A 240 8.37 6.35 -21.40
C THR A 240 8.64 7.51 -20.45
N LEU A 241 8.31 7.40 -19.15
CA LEU A 241 8.53 8.46 -18.16
C LEU A 241 9.91 8.36 -17.47
N LEU A 242 10.54 7.18 -17.51
CA LEU A 242 11.89 7.00 -16.99
C LEU A 242 12.85 7.73 -17.94
N THR A 243 13.60 8.71 -17.45
CA THR A 243 14.61 9.37 -18.28
C THR A 243 16.00 8.85 -17.96
N LYS A 244 16.26 8.53 -16.69
CA LYS A 244 17.51 7.90 -16.22
C LYS A 244 17.24 6.98 -15.02
N LYS A 245 18.21 6.14 -14.64
CA LYS A 245 18.24 5.38 -13.38
C LYS A 245 19.64 5.43 -12.78
N GLY A 246 19.78 5.28 -11.47
CA GLY A 246 21.07 5.50 -10.82
C GLY A 246 21.11 5.10 -9.35
N PHE A 247 22.29 4.72 -8.82
CA PHE A 247 22.46 4.54 -7.38
C PHE A 247 22.91 5.85 -6.74
N VAL A 248 22.54 6.05 -5.49
CA VAL A 248 23.10 7.08 -4.62
C VAL A 248 23.50 6.44 -3.30
N TRP A 249 24.62 6.86 -2.72
CA TRP A 249 25.15 6.25 -1.51
C TRP A 249 25.67 7.26 -0.48
N SER A 250 25.63 6.89 0.80
CA SER A 250 26.12 7.73 1.91
C SER A 250 26.56 6.89 3.10
N LYS A 251 27.29 7.49 4.05
CA LYS A 251 27.55 6.92 5.40
C LYS A 251 26.40 7.21 6.38
N HIS A 252 25.40 8.00 5.97
CA HIS A 252 24.21 8.30 6.76
C HIS A 252 22.95 7.62 6.21
N PRO A 253 22.01 7.23 7.09
CA PRO A 253 20.80 6.50 6.70
C PRO A 253 19.86 7.28 5.75
N ASN A 254 19.85 8.61 5.82
CA ASN A 254 18.95 9.47 5.05
C ASN A 254 19.53 9.82 3.67
N VAL A 255 19.76 8.81 2.83
CA VAL A 255 20.37 8.98 1.51
C VAL A 255 19.41 9.71 0.55
N SER A 256 19.87 10.81 -0.04
CA SER A 256 19.16 11.56 -1.09
C SER A 256 20.14 12.17 -2.11
N MET A 257 19.63 12.72 -3.21
CA MET A 257 20.46 13.48 -4.16
C MET A 257 21.11 14.72 -3.54
N ASP A 258 20.54 15.25 -2.45
CA ASP A 258 21.10 16.38 -1.71
C ASP A 258 22.02 15.94 -0.57
N ASN A 259 21.91 14.69 -0.13
CA ASN A 259 22.65 14.13 1.00
C ASN A 259 23.29 12.78 0.61
N ASN A 260 24.41 12.86 -0.12
CA ASN A 260 25.16 11.70 -0.59
C ASN A 260 26.67 11.94 -0.59
N LEU A 261 27.40 10.84 -0.69
CA LEU A 261 28.84 10.79 -0.96
C LEU A 261 29.13 10.58 -2.44
N GLY A 262 28.15 10.10 -3.20
CA GLY A 262 28.22 9.98 -4.64
C GLY A 262 26.94 9.39 -5.22
N SER A 263 26.82 9.51 -6.54
CA SER A 263 25.72 8.97 -7.33
C SER A 263 26.20 8.45 -8.68
N SER A 264 25.43 7.55 -9.27
CA SER A 264 25.57 7.08 -10.65
C SER A 264 24.32 7.37 -11.44
N ASP A 265 24.42 7.44 -12.77
CA ASP A 265 23.25 7.42 -13.65
C ASP A 265 23.51 6.61 -14.93
N GLN A 266 22.43 6.12 -15.53
CA GLN A 266 22.40 5.49 -16.85
C GLN A 266 21.09 5.88 -17.54
N ASN A 267 21.13 6.01 -18.87
CA ASN A 267 19.95 6.26 -19.68
C ASN A 267 18.87 5.19 -19.49
N ASN A 268 17.62 5.59 -19.73
CA ASN A 268 16.41 4.79 -19.56
C ASN A 268 16.51 3.37 -20.13
N SER A 269 16.58 2.37 -19.25
CA SER A 269 16.16 1.00 -19.55
C SER A 269 15.48 0.39 -18.33
N VAL A 270 14.41 -0.37 -18.55
CA VAL A 270 13.66 -1.13 -17.52
C VAL A 270 14.33 -2.47 -17.16
N GLU A 271 15.62 -2.61 -17.44
CA GLU A 271 16.40 -3.82 -17.18
C GLU A 271 17.13 -3.75 -15.83
N ASP A 272 17.70 -4.89 -15.43
CA ASP A 272 18.64 -4.97 -14.32
C ASP A 272 19.78 -3.94 -14.48
N TYR A 273 20.18 -3.35 -13.37
CA TYR A 273 21.18 -2.32 -13.28
C TYR A 273 22.22 -2.69 -12.22
N ALA A 274 23.46 -2.73 -12.64
CA ALA A 274 24.61 -2.94 -11.78
C ALA A 274 25.57 -1.76 -11.92
N HIS A 275 26.08 -1.26 -10.80
CA HIS A 275 27.08 -0.19 -10.79
C HIS A 275 28.20 -0.47 -9.79
N VAL A 276 29.44 -0.29 -10.23
CA VAL A 276 30.61 -0.40 -9.36
C VAL A 276 30.80 0.92 -8.63
N ILE A 277 30.66 0.90 -7.32
CA ILE A 277 30.97 2.02 -6.43
C ILE A 277 32.42 1.84 -5.97
N SER A 278 33.28 2.79 -6.28
CA SER A 278 34.70 2.78 -5.91
C SER A 278 35.04 3.91 -4.92
N GLY A 279 36.25 3.86 -4.35
CA GLY A 279 36.71 4.85 -3.37
C GLY A 279 36.08 4.71 -1.98
N LEU A 280 35.60 3.51 -1.66
CA LEU A 280 35.05 3.20 -0.34
C LEU A 280 36.16 3.04 0.69
N GLU A 281 35.81 3.30 1.95
CA GLU A 281 36.67 2.99 3.09
C GLU A 281 36.35 1.59 3.59
N GLY A 282 37.39 0.79 3.84
CA GLY A 282 37.26 -0.51 4.49
C GLY A 282 36.59 -0.39 5.86
N ASP A 283 35.92 -1.47 6.29
CA ASP A 283 35.24 -1.56 7.59
C ASP A 283 34.21 -0.45 7.88
N THR A 284 33.71 0.21 6.84
CA THR A 284 32.78 1.33 6.96
C THR A 284 31.39 0.97 6.45
N LYS A 285 30.36 1.39 7.18
CA LYS A 285 28.96 1.15 6.80
C LYS A 285 28.50 2.19 5.77
N TYR A 286 27.96 1.70 4.66
CA TYR A 286 27.32 2.52 3.64
C TYR A 286 25.84 2.17 3.48
N TYR A 287 25.07 3.17 3.10
CA TYR A 287 23.66 3.10 2.76
C TYR A 287 23.52 3.42 1.29
N ILE A 288 22.83 2.57 0.54
CA ILE A 288 22.72 2.66 -0.92
C ILE A 288 21.25 2.65 -1.30
N LYS A 289 20.92 3.42 -2.32
CA LYS A 289 19.55 3.67 -2.75
C LYS A 289 19.52 3.77 -4.27
N LEU A 290 18.67 2.97 -4.93
CA LEU A 290 18.47 3.01 -6.37
C LEU A 290 17.34 4.00 -6.68
N MET A 291 17.64 5.00 -7.49
CA MET A 291 16.75 6.09 -7.87
C MET A 291 16.39 6.00 -9.35
N PRO A 292 15.10 5.90 -9.70
CA PRO A 292 14.64 6.27 -11.02
C PRO A 292 14.63 7.81 -11.09
N LEU A 293 15.18 8.34 -12.17
CA LEU A 293 15.13 9.76 -12.51
C LEU A 293 14.08 9.91 -13.62
N THR A 294 13.06 10.69 -13.31
CA THR A 294 11.90 10.98 -14.16
C THR A 294 11.81 12.51 -14.27
N GLU A 295 11.22 13.04 -15.35
CA GLU A 295 11.00 14.50 -15.46
C GLU A 295 10.03 15.04 -14.38
N MET A 296 9.27 14.16 -13.74
CA MET A 296 8.51 14.44 -12.52
C MET A 296 9.16 13.68 -11.35
N VAL A 297 9.79 14.39 -10.43
CA VAL A 297 10.51 13.83 -9.26
C VAL A 297 9.57 13.00 -8.35
N PHE A 298 10.17 12.12 -7.52
CA PHE A 298 9.61 11.30 -6.40
C PHE A 298 9.08 9.91 -6.85
N LEU A 299 9.46 8.75 -6.29
CA LEU A 299 9.77 8.30 -4.93
C LEU A 299 10.79 7.15 -4.98
N THR A 300 11.47 6.87 -3.87
CA THR A 300 12.44 5.77 -3.76
C THR A 300 12.13 4.83 -2.59
N VAL A 301 12.19 3.52 -2.82
CA VAL A 301 12.11 2.51 -1.75
C VAL A 301 13.51 2.25 -1.19
N VAL A 302 13.66 2.32 0.14
CA VAL A 302 14.92 2.07 0.86
C VAL A 302 14.88 0.64 1.39
N LYS A 303 15.83 -0.20 1.00
CA LYS A 303 16.11 -1.48 1.68
C LYS A 303 17.55 -1.50 2.13
N TRP A 304 17.75 -1.85 3.40
CA TRP A 304 19.03 -1.86 4.09
C TRP A 304 19.79 -3.14 3.78
N LEU A 305 21.06 -3.04 3.42
CA LEU A 305 21.94 -4.21 3.34
C LEU A 305 23.06 -4.09 4.37
N PHE A 306 23.13 -5.09 5.25
CA PHE A 306 24.20 -5.32 6.22
C PHE A 306 24.91 -6.62 5.82
N GLN A 307 26.24 -6.60 5.68
CA GLN A 307 27.07 -7.75 6.08
C GLN A 307 28.51 -7.30 6.34
N HIS A 308 29.08 -7.85 7.42
CA HIS A 308 30.43 -7.62 7.92
C HIS A 308 31.50 -7.97 6.88
N LEU A 309 32.54 -7.13 6.78
CA LEU A 309 33.79 -7.47 6.11
C LEU A 309 34.71 -8.21 7.09
N ARG A 310 35.32 -9.29 6.60
CA ARG A 310 36.63 -9.79 7.03
C ARG A 310 37.57 -9.63 5.85
#